data_AF-M1V8V9-F1
#
_entry.id   AF-M1V8V9-F1
#
_cell.length_a   1.000
_cell.length_b   1.000
_cell.length_c   1.000
_cell.angle_alpha   90.00
_cell.angle_beta   90.00
_cell.angle_gamma   90.00
#
_symmetry.space_group_name_H-M   'P 1'
#
loop_
_entity.id
_entity.type
_entity.pdbx_description
1 polymer ?
#
loop_
_entity_poly.entity_id
_entity_poly.type
_entity_poly.pdbx_seq_one_letter_code
_entity_poly.pdbx_strand_id
1 'polypeptide(L)'
;MNSYWKDNAYSTLATSLDGQRTHSPRDSPLVTTRAPMEAGQEHEDDLAQIAIVSSPGLPKMMGSLHPAGSLYEKPVNLRLAVEQHHALRRLLSSHGIKVYDVHDILLKDTERSVSARVALEKLAARCLTYQFSTDVDRARLDDSERSFIADSYKEKVLEVMAPEQLADIVKTNPVVTIEPSGRDTGFTASYAFKPLTNLMFTRDQQVTTRRGIVMARLRSEQRRREVDVMQFCFEKLKLKIIGRIPENAFLEGGDFFPAGDDLCFIGIGLRSNLEAVHYMLEHDLFGTRRVAVVKDMLDQSQDRMHLDCVFNIIGRKTVLMLADIIGSQSPIRRMVDEYARESEQDAYRLVRRDVEFGAYVEDQGFEIIPLSLADQMAYGCNVLNLGASHIVSVCSSAARKIVADDRFTGNVEYLDFSQCTAMYGAAHCATQIVYRSRVPPISLDHEH
;
A
#
# COMPACT_ATOMS: atom_id res chain seq x y z
N MET A 1 8.29 41.31 -28.77
CA MET A 1 8.42 40.14 -29.67
C MET A 1 7.73 38.97 -28.99
N ASN A 2 6.43 38.81 -29.24
CA ASN A 2 5.60 37.78 -28.62
C ASN A 2 4.51 37.42 -29.64
N SER A 3 4.66 36.32 -30.37
CA SER A 3 3.69 35.90 -31.41
C SER A 3 3.70 34.40 -31.71
N TYR A 4 3.83 33.53 -30.70
CA TYR A 4 3.79 32.08 -30.92
C TYR A 4 2.58 31.35 -30.32
N TRP A 5 1.60 32.07 -29.78
CA TRP A 5 0.36 31.48 -29.27
C TRP A 5 -0.88 32.25 -29.74
N LYS A 6 -1.09 32.30 -31.06
CA LYS A 6 -2.39 32.65 -31.64
C LYS A 6 -2.70 31.73 -32.82
N ASP A 7 -3.81 31.01 -32.65
CA ASP A 7 -4.74 30.53 -33.66
C ASP A 7 -4.22 29.55 -34.73
N ASN A 8 -4.55 28.26 -34.53
CA ASN A 8 -4.83 27.36 -35.65
C ASN A 8 -6.29 26.88 -35.53
N ALA A 9 -7.16 27.60 -36.22
CA ALA A 9 -8.51 27.18 -36.55
C ALA A 9 -8.44 26.06 -37.61
N TYR A 10 -8.92 24.87 -37.29
CA TYR A 10 -9.10 23.81 -38.28
C TYR A 10 -10.32 24.12 -39.16
N SER A 11 -10.06 24.42 -40.43
CA SER A 11 -11.07 24.60 -41.45
C SER A 11 -11.69 23.26 -41.87
N THR A 12 -13.01 23.25 -41.92
CA THR A 12 -13.89 22.28 -42.58
C THR A 12 -13.47 21.97 -44.01
N LEU A 13 -13.39 20.68 -44.34
CA LEU A 13 -13.54 20.18 -45.71
C LEU A 13 -14.66 19.13 -45.71
N ALA A 14 -15.81 19.57 -46.22
CA ALA A 14 -16.91 18.71 -46.61
C ALA A 14 -16.55 18.05 -47.95
N THR A 15 -16.66 16.74 -48.02
CA THR A 15 -16.77 16.00 -49.28
C THR A 15 -17.98 15.08 -49.19
N SER A 16 -18.94 15.35 -50.05
CA SER A 16 -20.15 14.58 -50.31
C SER A 16 -19.79 13.21 -50.92
N LEU A 17 -20.38 12.14 -50.41
CA LEU A 17 -20.68 10.95 -51.21
C LEU A 17 -22.06 10.42 -50.83
N ASP A 18 -22.87 10.28 -51.87
CA ASP A 18 -24.27 9.91 -51.88
C ASP A 18 -24.45 8.39 -51.70
N GLY A 19 -25.67 8.00 -51.37
CA GLY A 19 -26.01 6.80 -50.60
C GLY A 19 -25.81 5.42 -51.23
N GLN A 20 -25.81 4.42 -50.34
CA GLN A 20 -26.49 3.15 -50.57
C GLN A 20 -26.91 2.56 -49.20
N ARG A 21 -28.22 2.43 -49.00
CA ARG A 21 -28.83 1.76 -47.85
C ARG A 21 -28.76 0.25 -48.08
N THR A 22 -28.12 -0.47 -47.18
CA THR A 22 -28.33 -1.92 -47.01
C THR A 22 -28.44 -2.24 -45.52
N HIS A 23 -29.52 -2.93 -45.17
CA HIS A 23 -29.85 -3.41 -43.83
C HIS A 23 -28.72 -4.21 -43.18
N SER A 24 -28.46 -3.95 -41.89
CA SER A 24 -27.72 -4.87 -41.01
C SER A 24 -28.41 -4.93 -39.64
N PRO A 25 -28.51 -6.12 -39.01
CA PRO A 25 -29.33 -6.34 -37.83
C PRO A 25 -28.72 -5.68 -36.59
N ARG A 26 -29.59 -5.07 -35.79
CA ARG A 26 -29.31 -4.75 -34.38
C ARG A 26 -29.12 -6.07 -33.65
N ASP A 27 -27.95 -6.26 -33.07
CA ASP A 27 -27.71 -6.78 -31.72
C ASP A 27 -26.24 -7.15 -31.57
N SER A 28 -25.50 -6.35 -30.79
CA SER A 28 -24.18 -6.73 -30.28
C SER A 28 -24.08 -6.27 -28.84
N PRO A 29 -24.11 -7.19 -27.85
CA PRO A 29 -23.89 -6.84 -26.46
C PRO A 29 -22.38 -6.82 -26.21
N LEU A 30 -21.73 -5.68 -26.46
CA LEU A 30 -20.33 -5.47 -26.09
C LEU A 30 -20.24 -4.46 -24.95
N VAL A 31 -20.73 -4.87 -23.79
CA VAL A 31 -20.16 -4.43 -22.51
C VAL A 31 -20.03 -5.69 -21.65
N THR A 32 -18.96 -6.45 -21.87
CA THR A 32 -18.53 -7.43 -20.87
C THR A 32 -18.05 -6.65 -19.65
N THR A 33 -18.96 -6.37 -18.72
CA THR A 33 -18.60 -5.94 -17.37
C THR A 33 -17.81 -7.08 -16.73
N ARG A 34 -16.48 -7.08 -16.87
CA ARG A 34 -15.63 -7.98 -16.08
C ARG A 34 -16.03 -7.81 -14.62
N ALA A 35 -16.39 -8.92 -13.97
CA ALA A 35 -16.67 -8.96 -12.53
C ALA A 35 -15.49 -8.30 -11.77
N PRO A 36 -15.77 -7.59 -10.66
CA PRO A 36 -14.71 -7.04 -9.82
C PRO A 36 -13.73 -8.15 -9.42
N MET A 37 -12.44 -7.82 -9.37
CA MET A 37 -11.48 -8.79 -8.85
C MET A 37 -11.78 -9.01 -7.37
N GLU A 38 -11.80 -10.27 -6.94
CA GLU A 38 -11.97 -10.60 -5.52
C GLU A 38 -10.83 -9.96 -4.71
N ALA A 39 -11.19 -9.37 -3.58
CA ALA A 39 -10.27 -8.82 -2.61
C ALA A 39 -10.71 -9.33 -1.24
N GLY A 40 -9.75 -9.76 -0.42
CA GLY A 40 -10.02 -10.30 0.90
C GLY A 40 -8.99 -11.33 1.31
N GLN A 41 -8.82 -11.47 2.62
CA GLN A 41 -7.95 -12.47 3.23
C GLN A 41 -8.63 -13.07 4.44
N GLU A 42 -8.63 -14.40 4.51
CA GLU A 42 -9.12 -15.13 5.68
C GLU A 42 -7.95 -15.49 6.61
N HIS A 43 -6.84 -15.98 6.06
CA HIS A 43 -5.66 -16.32 6.85
C HIS A 43 -4.37 -15.91 6.13
N GLU A 44 -3.35 -15.48 6.89
CA GLU A 44 -2.03 -15.11 6.34
C GLU A 44 -1.31 -16.27 5.64
N ASP A 45 -1.70 -17.53 5.91
CA ASP A 45 -1.11 -18.75 5.38
C ASP A 45 -1.94 -19.36 4.23
N ASP A 46 -3.02 -18.67 3.84
CA ASP A 46 -3.71 -18.96 2.59
C ASP A 46 -2.82 -18.56 1.40
N LEU A 47 -3.01 -19.24 0.26
CA LEU A 47 -2.21 -19.06 -0.95
C LEU A 47 -2.34 -17.62 -1.44
N ALA A 48 -1.23 -16.89 -1.49
CA ALA A 48 -1.20 -15.56 -2.08
C ALA A 48 -1.55 -15.65 -3.57
N GLN A 49 -2.47 -14.82 -4.04
CA GLN A 49 -2.94 -14.83 -5.43
C GLN A 49 -2.66 -13.52 -6.14
N ILE A 50 -2.85 -12.39 -5.45
CA ILE A 50 -2.67 -11.05 -6.03
C ILE A 50 -1.85 -10.20 -5.07
N ALA A 51 -0.71 -9.72 -5.56
CA ALA A 51 0.20 -8.85 -4.83
C ALA A 51 0.29 -7.48 -5.49
N ILE A 52 0.25 -6.44 -4.68
CA ILE A 52 0.50 -5.05 -5.07
C ILE A 52 1.84 -4.66 -4.45
N VAL A 53 2.73 -4.12 -5.29
CA VAL A 53 4.07 -3.66 -4.93
C VAL A 53 4.33 -2.29 -5.55
N SER A 54 5.41 -1.61 -5.15
CA SER A 54 5.76 -0.31 -5.73
C SER A 54 7.27 -0.19 -5.88
N SER A 55 7.72 -0.31 -7.13
CA SER A 55 9.15 -0.31 -7.42
C SER A 55 9.78 1.04 -7.05
N PRO A 56 11.00 1.03 -6.48
CA PRO A 56 11.75 2.26 -6.28
C PRO A 56 11.95 2.98 -7.61
N GLY A 57 11.82 4.31 -7.59
CA GLY A 57 11.94 5.15 -8.78
C GLY A 57 12.25 6.60 -8.41
N LEU A 58 11.78 7.56 -9.21
CA LEU A 58 12.06 8.98 -9.00
C LEU A 58 11.80 9.49 -7.57
N PRO A 59 10.67 9.19 -6.90
CA PRO A 59 10.44 9.63 -5.51
C PRO A 59 11.50 9.13 -4.53
N LYS A 60 11.97 7.90 -4.76
CA LYS A 60 12.99 7.24 -3.92
C LYS A 60 14.36 7.89 -4.13
N MET A 61 14.70 8.24 -5.37
CA MET A 61 15.91 9.01 -5.66
C MET A 61 15.89 10.34 -4.89
N MET A 62 14.78 11.08 -4.94
CA MET A 62 14.65 12.34 -4.21
C MET A 62 14.78 12.15 -2.69
N GLY A 63 14.16 11.10 -2.14
CA GLY A 63 14.28 10.78 -0.72
C GLY A 63 15.69 10.41 -0.29
N SER A 64 16.47 9.78 -1.18
CA SER A 64 17.86 9.39 -0.89
C SER A 64 18.81 10.59 -0.74
N LEU A 65 18.42 11.79 -1.18
CA LEU A 65 19.18 13.02 -0.98
C LEU A 65 19.25 13.44 0.50
N HIS A 66 18.26 13.05 1.30
CA HIS A 66 18.25 13.28 2.74
C HIS A 66 17.52 12.12 3.47
N PRO A 67 18.20 10.99 3.72
CA PRO A 67 17.58 9.75 4.20
C PRO A 67 16.77 9.90 5.49
N ALA A 68 17.31 10.55 6.51
CA ALA A 68 16.62 10.74 7.80
C ALA A 68 15.31 11.55 7.66
N GLY A 69 15.32 12.57 6.81
CA GLY A 69 14.14 13.40 6.51
C GLY A 69 13.11 12.71 5.62
N SER A 70 13.47 11.57 5.04
CA SER A 70 12.62 10.75 4.17
C SER A 70 12.09 9.49 4.86
N LEU A 71 12.36 9.36 6.16
CA LEU A 71 12.05 8.22 7.02
C LEU A 71 12.84 6.95 6.64
N TYR A 72 14.11 7.09 6.26
CA TYR A 72 15.00 5.96 6.00
C TYR A 72 15.94 5.73 7.19
N GLU A 73 16.25 4.45 7.44
CA GLU A 73 17.17 4.05 8.51
C GLU A 73 18.62 4.39 8.15
N LYS A 74 18.99 4.16 6.89
CA LYS A 74 20.36 4.25 6.38
C LYS A 74 20.39 4.84 4.97
N PRO A 75 21.55 5.33 4.50
CA PRO A 75 21.75 5.65 3.09
C PRO A 75 21.52 4.43 2.19
N VAL A 76 21.05 4.67 0.96
CA VAL A 76 20.57 3.62 0.05
C VAL A 76 21.29 3.67 -1.29
N ASN A 77 21.74 2.53 -1.78
CA ASN A 77 22.11 2.38 -3.19
C ASN A 77 20.85 2.09 -4.02
N LEU A 78 20.34 3.12 -4.70
CA LEU A 78 19.09 3.03 -5.44
C LEU A 78 19.10 1.96 -6.54
N ARG A 79 20.21 1.82 -7.27
CA ARG A 79 20.31 0.81 -8.34
C ARG A 79 20.15 -0.60 -7.77
N LEU A 80 20.86 -0.89 -6.69
CA LEU A 80 20.75 -2.19 -6.01
C LEU A 80 19.35 -2.39 -5.40
N ALA A 81 18.74 -1.35 -4.81
CA ALA A 81 17.37 -1.44 -4.30
C ALA A 81 16.35 -1.76 -5.41
N VAL A 82 16.53 -1.20 -6.62
CA VAL A 82 15.73 -1.54 -7.81
C VAL A 82 15.95 -2.99 -8.23
N GLU A 83 17.20 -3.45 -8.30
CA GLU A 83 17.54 -4.85 -8.64
C GLU A 83 16.93 -5.85 -7.64
N GLN A 84 17.04 -5.58 -6.34
CA GLN A 84 16.48 -6.39 -5.25
C GLN A 84 14.94 -6.37 -5.26
N HIS A 85 14.30 -5.23 -5.51
CA HIS A 85 12.84 -5.16 -5.66
C HIS A 85 12.35 -5.92 -6.90
N HIS A 86 13.09 -5.88 -8.01
CA HIS A 86 12.78 -6.73 -9.16
C HIS A 86 12.96 -8.22 -8.86
N ALA A 87 13.91 -8.60 -8.00
CA ALA A 87 14.04 -9.97 -7.52
C ALA A 87 12.82 -10.42 -6.72
N LEU A 88 12.30 -9.58 -5.80
CA LEU A 88 11.03 -9.83 -5.11
C LEU A 88 9.89 -10.06 -6.10
N ARG A 89 9.73 -9.18 -7.11
CA ARG A 89 8.68 -9.32 -8.14
C ARG A 89 8.77 -10.65 -8.90
N ARG A 90 9.99 -11.06 -9.28
CA ARG A 90 10.23 -12.33 -9.97
C ARG A 90 9.90 -13.53 -9.09
N LEU A 91 10.31 -13.49 -7.82
CA LEU A 91 10.02 -14.53 -6.83
C LEU A 91 8.50 -14.70 -6.63
N LEU A 92 7.77 -13.61 -6.48
CA LEU A 92 6.31 -13.68 -6.37
C LEU A 92 5.68 -14.27 -7.64
N SER A 93 6.13 -13.82 -8.82
CA SER A 93 5.62 -14.30 -10.10
C SER A 93 5.94 -15.78 -10.36
N SER A 94 7.09 -16.29 -9.91
CA SER A 94 7.45 -17.71 -10.04
C SER A 94 6.57 -18.62 -9.19
N HIS A 95 5.94 -18.07 -8.14
CA HIS A 95 4.94 -18.75 -7.32
C HIS A 95 3.51 -18.61 -7.88
N GLY A 96 3.36 -18.13 -9.11
CA GLY A 96 2.04 -17.95 -9.74
C GLY A 96 1.24 -16.76 -9.20
N ILE A 97 1.83 -15.94 -8.32
CA ILE A 97 1.19 -14.76 -7.75
C ILE A 97 1.13 -13.68 -8.83
N LYS A 98 -0.05 -13.11 -9.03
CA LYS A 98 -0.24 -11.98 -9.94
C LYS A 98 0.28 -10.70 -9.29
N VAL A 99 1.42 -10.22 -9.78
CA VAL A 99 2.07 -9.02 -9.25
C VAL A 99 1.70 -7.79 -10.07
N TYR A 100 1.21 -6.75 -9.40
CA TYR A 100 0.99 -5.44 -9.99
C TYR A 100 1.87 -4.39 -9.32
N ASP A 101 2.58 -3.61 -10.13
CA ASP A 101 3.28 -2.43 -9.64
C ASP A 101 2.36 -1.21 -9.63
N VAL A 102 2.42 -0.37 -8.60
CA VAL A 102 1.67 0.89 -8.51
C VAL A 102 1.87 1.76 -9.76
N HIS A 103 3.09 1.85 -10.29
CA HIS A 103 3.35 2.61 -11.51
C HIS A 103 2.60 2.02 -12.72
N ASP A 104 2.67 0.70 -12.89
CA ASP A 104 1.98 -0.02 -13.98
C ASP A 104 0.44 0.15 -13.86
N ILE A 105 -0.10 0.17 -12.64
CA ILE A 105 -1.54 0.40 -12.40
C ILE A 105 -1.93 1.84 -12.78
N LEU A 106 -1.13 2.85 -12.43
CA LEU A 106 -1.40 4.24 -12.79
C LEU A 106 -1.53 4.40 -14.32
N LEU A 107 -0.62 3.79 -15.08
CA LEU A 107 -0.58 3.85 -16.54
C LEU A 107 -1.63 2.96 -17.22
N LYS A 108 -2.15 1.95 -16.50
CA LYS A 108 -3.04 0.93 -17.06
C LYS A 108 -4.20 1.54 -17.88
N ASP A 109 -4.36 1.05 -19.11
CA ASP A 109 -5.41 1.41 -20.08
C ASP A 109 -5.44 2.90 -20.51
N THR A 110 -4.50 3.75 -20.08
CA THR A 110 -4.54 5.20 -20.37
C THR A 110 -4.36 5.54 -21.85
N GLU A 111 -3.67 4.70 -22.62
CA GLU A 111 -3.51 4.89 -24.07
C GLU A 111 -4.76 4.53 -24.88
N ARG A 112 -5.65 3.70 -24.32
CA ARG A 112 -6.82 3.15 -25.03
C ARG A 112 -8.16 3.66 -24.51
N SER A 113 -8.17 4.13 -23.26
CA SER A 113 -9.38 4.56 -22.56
C SER A 113 -9.25 6.02 -22.14
N VAL A 114 -10.04 6.87 -22.78
CA VAL A 114 -10.14 8.30 -22.45
C VAL A 114 -10.56 8.49 -20.99
N SER A 115 -11.45 7.65 -20.45
CA SER A 115 -11.84 7.75 -19.04
C SER A 115 -10.70 7.40 -18.09
N ALA A 116 -9.87 6.40 -18.41
CA ALA A 116 -8.69 6.06 -17.61
C ALA A 116 -7.62 7.16 -17.66
N ARG A 117 -7.46 7.78 -18.83
CA ARG A 117 -6.59 8.94 -19.04
C ARG A 117 -7.03 10.15 -18.22
N VAL A 118 -8.29 10.58 -18.36
CA VAL A 118 -8.85 11.71 -17.62
C VAL A 118 -8.83 11.47 -16.11
N ALA A 119 -9.02 10.23 -15.65
CA ALA A 119 -8.90 9.89 -14.23
C ALA A 119 -7.47 10.12 -13.69
N LEU A 120 -6.44 9.75 -14.47
CA LEU A 120 -5.04 10.01 -14.11
C LEU A 120 -4.71 11.50 -14.14
N GLU A 121 -5.19 12.25 -15.13
CA GLU A 121 -5.05 13.71 -15.20
C GLU A 121 -5.65 14.39 -13.97
N LYS A 122 -6.87 14.01 -13.57
CA LYS A 122 -7.52 14.53 -12.36
C LYS A 122 -6.72 14.20 -11.10
N LEU A 123 -6.17 13.00 -10.99
CA LEU A 123 -5.29 12.66 -9.87
C LEU A 123 -4.02 13.52 -9.89
N ALA A 124 -3.36 13.67 -11.03
CA ALA A 124 -2.16 14.51 -11.19
C ALA A 124 -2.44 15.99 -10.88
N ALA A 125 -3.60 16.52 -11.29
CA ALA A 125 -4.03 17.89 -11.01
C ALA A 125 -4.15 18.16 -9.50
N ARG A 126 -4.66 17.19 -8.72
CA ARG A 126 -4.68 17.27 -7.25
C ARG A 126 -3.28 17.19 -6.63
N CYS A 127 -2.30 16.64 -7.37
CA CYS A 127 -0.92 16.50 -6.91
C CYS A 127 0.00 17.65 -7.29
N LEU A 128 -0.37 18.45 -8.29
CA LEU A 128 0.39 19.57 -8.81
C LEU A 128 -0.13 20.90 -8.28
N THR A 129 0.73 21.64 -7.58
CA THR A 129 0.41 22.99 -7.08
C THR A 129 1.13 24.04 -7.91
N TYR A 130 0.40 25.04 -8.40
CA TYR A 130 0.95 26.25 -8.99
C TYR A 130 0.71 27.42 -8.04
N GLN A 131 1.73 28.25 -7.85
CA GLN A 131 1.64 29.43 -7.01
C GLN A 131 2.58 30.53 -7.50
N PHE A 132 2.25 31.78 -7.15
CA PHE A 132 3.23 32.87 -7.24
C PHE A 132 4.16 32.83 -6.03
N SER A 133 5.38 33.31 -6.22
CA SER A 133 6.26 33.63 -5.09
C SER A 133 5.61 34.63 -4.15
N THR A 134 6.01 34.58 -2.88
CA THR A 134 5.53 35.49 -1.84
C THR A 134 5.92 36.95 -2.11
N ASP A 135 6.99 37.16 -2.89
CA ASP A 135 7.53 38.48 -3.21
C ASP A 135 6.78 39.17 -4.36
N VAL A 136 5.89 38.44 -5.05
CA VAL A 136 5.07 38.99 -6.14
C VAL A 136 3.88 39.74 -5.55
N ASP A 137 3.85 41.06 -5.76
CA ASP A 137 2.66 41.87 -5.52
C ASP A 137 1.55 41.48 -6.50
N ARG A 138 0.69 40.56 -6.05
CA ARG A 138 -0.42 40.05 -6.85
C ARG A 138 -1.34 41.17 -7.33
N ALA A 139 -1.42 42.34 -6.69
CA ALA A 139 -2.28 43.43 -7.17
C ALA A 139 -1.79 44.04 -8.49
N ARG A 140 -0.50 43.88 -8.82
CA ARG A 140 0.13 44.42 -10.03
C ARG A 140 0.06 43.51 -11.23
N LEU A 141 -0.37 42.26 -11.05
CA LEU A 141 -0.50 41.30 -12.13
C LEU A 141 -1.76 41.58 -12.95
N ASP A 142 -1.63 41.49 -14.27
CA ASP A 142 -2.78 41.51 -15.18
C ASP A 142 -3.52 40.17 -15.18
N ASP A 143 -4.70 40.13 -15.81
CA ASP A 143 -5.54 38.92 -15.85
C ASP A 143 -4.88 37.77 -16.61
N SER A 144 -4.07 38.07 -17.62
CA SER A 144 -3.34 37.06 -18.38
C SER A 144 -2.27 36.42 -17.51
N GLU A 145 -1.51 37.21 -16.74
CA GLU A 145 -0.48 36.73 -15.83
C GLU A 145 -1.09 35.86 -14.72
N ARG A 146 -2.20 36.29 -14.12
CA ARG A 146 -2.91 35.52 -13.09
C ARG A 146 -3.39 34.16 -13.60
N SER A 147 -3.72 34.06 -14.89
CA SER A 147 -4.23 32.82 -15.48
C SER A 147 -3.24 31.66 -15.45
N PHE A 148 -1.92 31.93 -15.39
CA PHE A 148 -0.88 30.89 -15.41
C PHE A 148 -0.78 30.05 -14.12
N ILE A 149 -1.47 30.44 -13.04
CA ILE A 149 -1.61 29.59 -11.84
C ILE A 149 -3.04 29.03 -11.68
N ALA A 150 -3.96 29.39 -12.58
CA ALA A 150 -5.35 28.93 -12.52
C ALA A 150 -5.46 27.44 -12.90
N ASP A 151 -6.49 26.78 -12.37
CA ASP A 151 -6.73 25.37 -12.68
C ASP A 151 -6.98 25.12 -14.17
N SER A 152 -7.59 26.08 -14.89
CA SER A 152 -7.80 25.96 -16.34
C SER A 152 -6.50 25.96 -17.16
N TYR A 153 -5.44 26.62 -16.68
CA TYR A 153 -4.12 26.52 -17.30
C TYR A 153 -3.46 25.18 -16.93
N LYS A 154 -3.56 24.78 -15.66
CA LYS A 154 -3.04 23.50 -15.17
C LYS A 154 -3.63 22.31 -15.94
N GLU A 155 -4.94 22.29 -16.16
CA GLU A 155 -5.63 21.25 -16.93
C GLU A 155 -5.09 21.14 -18.36
N LYS A 156 -4.94 22.27 -19.07
CA LYS A 156 -4.35 22.29 -20.43
C LYS A 156 -2.93 21.76 -20.47
N VAL A 157 -2.11 22.08 -19.45
CA VAL A 157 -0.74 21.57 -19.33
C VAL A 157 -0.74 20.06 -19.12
N LEU A 158 -1.62 19.54 -18.26
CA LEU A 158 -1.71 18.10 -17.98
C LEU A 158 -2.27 17.30 -19.16
N GLU A 159 -3.22 17.87 -19.91
CA GLU A 159 -3.85 17.23 -21.08
C GLU A 159 -2.81 16.85 -22.15
N VAL A 160 -1.77 17.68 -22.36
CA VAL A 160 -0.73 17.41 -23.37
C VAL A 160 0.42 16.54 -22.87
N MET A 161 0.51 16.27 -21.57
CA MET A 161 1.57 15.44 -20.99
C MET A 161 1.42 13.95 -21.33
N ALA A 162 2.51 13.21 -21.40
CA ALA A 162 2.47 11.75 -21.48
C ALA A 162 1.95 11.14 -20.16
N PRO A 163 1.28 9.97 -20.18
CA PRO A 163 0.84 9.29 -18.94
C PRO A 163 1.94 9.08 -17.90
N GLU A 164 3.17 8.84 -18.33
CA GLU A 164 4.35 8.67 -17.48
C GLU A 164 4.66 9.95 -16.71
N GLN A 165 4.58 11.12 -17.37
CA GLN A 165 4.75 12.42 -16.72
C GLN A 165 3.66 12.66 -15.67
N LEU A 166 2.41 12.28 -15.96
CA LEU A 166 1.31 12.37 -14.99
C LEU A 166 1.57 11.45 -13.79
N ALA A 167 2.03 10.22 -14.01
CA ALA A 167 2.39 9.30 -12.93
C ALA A 167 3.54 9.84 -12.06
N ASP A 168 4.54 10.49 -12.66
CA ASP A 168 5.62 11.16 -11.92
C ASP A 168 5.10 12.32 -11.08
N ILE A 169 4.19 13.15 -11.62
CA ILE A 169 3.51 14.21 -10.84
C ILE A 169 2.80 13.63 -9.62
N VAL A 170 2.05 12.54 -9.82
CA VAL A 170 1.32 11.85 -8.74
C VAL A 170 2.27 11.37 -7.64
N LYS A 171 3.44 10.84 -8.02
CA LYS A 171 4.40 10.26 -7.08
C LYS A 171 5.36 11.28 -6.46
N THR A 172 5.55 12.46 -7.05
CA THR A 172 6.53 13.47 -6.61
C THR A 172 5.90 14.72 -5.99
N ASN A 173 4.61 14.96 -6.19
CA ASN A 173 3.84 16.07 -5.62
C ASN A 173 4.53 17.45 -5.78
N PRO A 174 4.76 17.87 -7.03
CA PRO A 174 5.44 19.11 -7.33
C PRO A 174 4.64 20.36 -6.90
N VAL A 175 5.37 21.34 -6.40
CA VAL A 175 4.94 22.73 -6.23
C VAL A 175 5.80 23.58 -7.15
N VAL A 176 5.17 24.22 -8.14
CA VAL A 176 5.82 25.16 -9.05
C VAL A 176 5.51 26.57 -8.58
N THR A 177 6.55 27.32 -8.26
CA THR A 177 6.46 28.72 -7.85
C THR A 177 6.99 29.59 -8.96
N ILE A 178 6.18 30.50 -9.48
CA ILE A 178 6.55 31.39 -10.60
C ILE A 178 6.63 32.86 -10.17
N GLU A 179 7.45 33.62 -10.88
CA GLU A 179 7.66 35.06 -10.72
C GLU A 179 7.75 35.73 -12.09
N PRO A 180 7.09 36.87 -12.33
CA PRO A 180 7.23 37.58 -13.61
C PRO A 180 8.68 37.94 -13.90
N SER A 181 9.13 37.66 -15.13
CA SER A 181 10.47 38.03 -15.62
C SER A 181 10.34 38.84 -16.90
N GLY A 182 10.91 40.04 -16.90
CA GLY A 182 11.02 40.88 -18.09
C GLY A 182 12.14 40.50 -19.05
N ARG A 183 12.95 39.47 -18.72
CA ARG A 183 14.11 39.05 -19.53
C ARG A 183 13.88 37.75 -20.31
N ASP A 184 12.97 36.90 -19.85
CA ASP A 184 12.77 35.53 -20.36
C ASP A 184 11.38 35.32 -20.98
N THR A 185 10.83 34.10 -20.96
CA THR A 185 9.51 33.73 -21.52
C THR A 185 8.31 34.31 -20.75
N GLY A 186 8.50 35.42 -20.02
CA GLY A 186 7.51 36.09 -19.17
C GLY A 186 7.56 35.68 -17.69
N PHE A 187 8.12 34.50 -17.35
CA PHE A 187 8.25 34.04 -15.97
C PHE A 187 9.57 33.31 -15.72
N THR A 188 10.07 33.40 -14.50
CA THR A 188 11.02 32.46 -13.90
C THR A 188 10.29 31.49 -12.98
N ALA A 189 10.75 30.24 -12.90
CA ALA A 189 10.12 29.20 -12.09
C ALA A 189 11.11 28.52 -11.14
N SER A 190 10.64 28.19 -9.94
CA SER A 190 11.32 27.31 -8.99
C SER A 190 10.42 26.13 -8.61
N TYR A 191 11.04 25.02 -8.22
CA TYR A 191 10.36 23.74 -8.00
C TYR A 191 10.67 23.20 -6.62
N ALA A 192 9.63 22.82 -5.89
CA ALA A 192 9.72 22.03 -4.68
C ALA A 192 8.93 20.73 -4.85
N PHE A 193 9.38 19.65 -4.21
CA PHE A 193 8.75 18.34 -4.34
C PHE A 193 8.47 17.75 -2.97
N LYS A 194 7.35 17.03 -2.86
CA LYS A 194 6.96 16.25 -1.66
C LYS A 194 6.81 14.78 -2.05
N PRO A 195 7.93 14.11 -2.41
CA PRO A 195 7.88 12.77 -2.97
C PRO A 195 7.26 11.75 -2.01
N LEU A 196 6.52 10.80 -2.56
CA LEU A 196 5.98 9.65 -1.85
C LEU A 196 7.08 8.61 -1.61
N THR A 197 8.04 8.97 -0.76
CA THR A 197 9.28 8.22 -0.53
C THR A 197 9.06 6.85 0.09
N ASN A 198 7.93 6.61 0.77
CA ASN A 198 7.63 5.37 1.47
C ASN A 198 6.57 4.51 0.76
N LEU A 199 6.09 4.95 -0.41
CA LEU A 199 5.12 4.19 -1.23
C LEU A 199 5.64 2.80 -1.66
N MET A 200 6.95 2.54 -1.59
CA MET A 200 7.52 1.21 -1.75
C MET A 200 6.95 0.21 -0.74
N PHE A 201 6.70 0.66 0.48
CA PHE A 201 6.11 -0.15 1.53
C PHE A 201 4.60 -0.10 1.40
N THR A 202 4.10 -0.89 0.45
CA THR A 202 2.68 -0.93 0.09
C THR A 202 1.80 -1.57 1.15
N ARG A 203 2.37 -2.16 2.22
CA ARG A 203 1.60 -2.77 3.31
C ARG A 203 0.79 -1.76 4.11
N ASP A 204 1.29 -0.54 4.31
CA ASP A 204 0.77 0.32 5.38
C ASP A 204 -0.51 1.05 5.02
N GLN A 205 -0.74 1.36 3.74
CA GLN A 205 -1.76 2.32 3.30
C GLN A 205 -3.20 1.77 3.43
N GLN A 206 -3.36 0.48 3.68
CA GLN A 206 -4.65 -0.21 3.81
C GLN A 206 -4.51 -1.48 4.65
N VAL A 207 -5.63 -2.04 5.09
CA VAL A 207 -5.72 -3.43 5.53
C VAL A 207 -6.63 -4.20 4.60
N THR A 208 -6.30 -5.48 4.32
CA THR A 208 -7.18 -6.37 3.57
C THR A 208 -7.78 -7.37 4.54
N THR A 209 -9.03 -7.17 4.91
CA THR A 209 -9.78 -8.02 5.85
C THR A 209 -10.51 -9.12 5.09
N ARG A 210 -11.27 -9.97 5.80
CA ARG A 210 -12.14 -10.97 5.17
C ARG A 210 -13.28 -10.33 4.35
N ARG A 211 -13.70 -9.11 4.68
CA ARG A 211 -14.79 -8.39 3.97
C ARG A 211 -14.30 -7.66 2.71
N GLY A 212 -13.03 -7.28 2.66
CA GLY A 212 -12.42 -6.50 1.58
C GLY A 212 -11.33 -5.53 2.09
N ILE A 213 -11.04 -4.50 1.30
CA ILE A 213 -9.98 -3.53 1.61
C ILE A 213 -10.55 -2.37 2.42
N VAL A 214 -9.92 -2.04 3.55
CA VAL A 214 -10.18 -0.82 4.32
C VAL A 214 -9.00 0.13 4.09
N MET A 215 -9.28 1.31 3.54
CA MET A 215 -8.25 2.34 3.37
C MET A 215 -7.86 2.91 4.72
N ALA A 216 -6.57 2.85 5.02
CA ALA A 216 -6.06 3.22 6.33
C ALA A 216 -5.94 4.75 6.46
N ARG A 217 -5.58 5.22 7.65
CA ARG A 217 -5.19 6.61 7.88
C ARG A 217 -3.86 6.62 8.62
N LEU A 218 -2.79 6.87 7.86
CA LEU A 218 -1.44 6.85 8.40
C LEU A 218 -1.23 7.99 9.40
N ARG A 219 -0.44 7.71 10.44
CA ARG A 219 -0.16 8.72 11.48
C ARG A 219 0.70 9.86 10.94
N SER A 220 1.71 9.52 10.15
CA SER A 220 2.59 10.51 9.50
C SER A 220 1.86 11.26 8.40
N GLU A 221 1.76 12.58 8.52
CA GLU A 221 1.10 13.43 7.53
C GLU A 221 1.78 13.35 6.15
N GLN A 222 3.10 13.23 6.13
CA GLN A 222 3.90 13.11 4.92
C GLN A 222 3.51 11.87 4.08
N ARG A 223 3.00 10.82 4.74
CA ARG A 223 2.61 9.57 4.08
C ARG A 223 1.12 9.49 3.74
N ARG A 224 0.26 10.37 4.26
CA ARG A 224 -1.21 10.28 4.06
C ARG A 224 -1.62 10.25 2.59
N ARG A 225 -0.87 10.93 1.72
CA ARG A 225 -1.13 10.96 0.26
C ARG A 225 -0.86 9.63 -0.43
N GLU A 226 -0.04 8.76 0.16
CA GLU A 226 0.18 7.39 -0.33
C GLU A 226 -1.14 6.61 -0.34
N VAL A 227 -2.00 6.82 0.66
CA VAL A 227 -3.33 6.19 0.77
C VAL A 227 -4.22 6.54 -0.42
N ASP A 228 -4.20 7.80 -0.88
CA ASP A 228 -5.05 8.24 -1.99
C ASP A 228 -4.57 7.65 -3.33
N VAL A 229 -3.26 7.48 -3.50
CA VAL A 229 -2.68 6.80 -4.66
C VAL A 229 -3.04 5.31 -4.64
N MET A 230 -2.96 4.64 -3.50
CA MET A 230 -3.34 3.24 -3.36
C MET A 230 -4.83 3.02 -3.58
N GLN A 231 -5.69 3.89 -3.04
CA GLN A 231 -7.14 3.85 -3.31
C GLN A 231 -7.42 3.97 -4.81
N PHE A 232 -6.81 4.93 -5.51
CA PHE A 232 -6.96 5.06 -6.96
C PHE A 232 -6.55 3.78 -7.69
N CYS A 233 -5.45 3.15 -7.27
CA CYS A 233 -4.98 1.90 -7.85
C CYS A 233 -5.98 0.76 -7.64
N PHE A 234 -6.54 0.62 -6.44
CA PHE A 234 -7.53 -0.41 -6.14
C PHE A 234 -8.84 -0.21 -6.90
N GLU A 235 -9.35 1.02 -6.99
CA GLU A 235 -10.52 1.37 -7.79
C GLU A 235 -10.29 1.05 -9.28
N LYS A 236 -9.10 1.37 -9.79
CA LYS A 236 -8.71 1.08 -11.18
C LYS A 236 -8.59 -0.41 -11.48
N LEU A 237 -8.17 -1.20 -10.49
CA LEU A 237 -8.18 -2.67 -10.54
C LEU A 237 -9.56 -3.28 -10.25
N LYS A 238 -10.56 -2.46 -9.89
CA LYS A 238 -11.90 -2.90 -9.45
C LYS A 238 -11.85 -3.84 -8.25
N LEU A 239 -10.91 -3.61 -7.32
CA LEU A 239 -10.84 -4.30 -6.05
C LEU A 239 -11.86 -3.71 -5.08
N LYS A 240 -12.45 -4.56 -4.23
CA LYS A 240 -13.52 -4.17 -3.31
C LYS A 240 -12.98 -3.39 -2.11
N ILE A 241 -13.15 -2.07 -2.14
CA ILE A 241 -12.95 -1.20 -0.97
C ILE A 241 -14.26 -1.14 -0.18
N ILE A 242 -14.19 -1.41 1.12
CA ILE A 242 -15.36 -1.51 2.00
C ILE A 242 -15.45 -0.40 3.04
N GLY A 243 -14.38 0.37 3.23
CA GLY A 243 -14.35 1.44 4.20
C GLY A 243 -13.08 2.27 4.12
N ARG A 244 -13.08 3.41 4.82
CA ARG A 244 -11.93 4.30 4.99
C ARG A 244 -11.92 4.81 6.42
N ILE A 245 -10.77 4.73 7.08
CA ILE A 245 -10.61 5.18 8.46
C ILE A 245 -10.82 6.70 8.56
N PRO A 246 -11.63 7.20 9.53
CA PRO A 246 -11.98 8.61 9.65
C PRO A 246 -10.83 9.47 10.20
N GLU A 247 -10.96 10.79 10.13
CA GLU A 247 -9.86 11.73 10.40
C GLU A 247 -9.27 11.69 11.82
N ASN A 248 -10.09 11.31 12.81
CA ASN A 248 -9.73 11.22 14.23
C ASN A 248 -9.12 9.86 14.62
N ALA A 249 -8.98 8.94 13.68
CA ALA A 249 -8.47 7.59 13.90
C ALA A 249 -7.22 7.32 13.05
N PHE A 250 -6.35 6.42 13.51
CA PHE A 250 -5.12 6.06 12.81
C PHE A 250 -4.99 4.55 12.70
N LEU A 251 -4.63 4.10 11.50
CA LEU A 251 -4.41 2.70 11.17
C LEU A 251 -3.26 2.64 10.17
N GLU A 252 -2.38 1.66 10.34
CA GLU A 252 -1.38 1.29 9.35
C GLU A 252 -1.39 -0.24 9.17
N GLY A 253 -1.27 -0.72 7.93
CA GLY A 253 -1.48 -2.13 7.61
C GLY A 253 -0.46 -3.12 8.18
N GLY A 254 0.73 -2.67 8.60
CA GLY A 254 1.69 -3.51 9.35
C GLY A 254 1.16 -4.00 10.70
N ASP A 255 0.06 -3.42 11.20
CA ASP A 255 -0.57 -3.83 12.45
C ASP A 255 -1.62 -4.95 12.29
N PHE A 256 -2.01 -5.34 11.07
CA PHE A 256 -3.13 -6.25 10.86
C PHE A 256 -2.70 -7.63 10.33
N PHE A 257 -3.21 -8.68 10.97
CA PHE A 257 -3.03 -10.07 10.52
C PHE A 257 -4.36 -10.83 10.45
N PRO A 258 -4.77 -11.35 9.28
CA PRO A 258 -5.84 -12.32 9.17
C PRO A 258 -5.37 -13.69 9.72
N ALA A 259 -6.13 -14.28 10.63
CA ALA A 259 -5.76 -15.50 11.35
C ALA A 259 -6.84 -16.59 11.31
N GLY A 260 -7.58 -16.66 10.20
CA GLY A 260 -8.67 -17.60 9.97
C GLY A 260 -10.01 -16.91 9.77
N ASP A 261 -11.05 -17.72 9.58
CA ASP A 261 -12.43 -17.25 9.47
C ASP A 261 -12.96 -16.66 10.78
N ASP A 262 -12.40 -17.11 11.90
CA ASP A 262 -12.88 -16.77 13.22
C ASP A 262 -12.16 -15.60 13.90
N LEU A 263 -10.85 -15.47 13.69
CA LEU A 263 -9.97 -14.57 14.43
C LEU A 263 -9.12 -13.71 13.49
N CYS A 264 -8.92 -12.44 13.85
CA CYS A 264 -7.85 -11.62 13.31
C CYS A 264 -7.14 -10.87 14.44
N PHE A 265 -5.89 -10.48 14.19
CA PHE A 265 -5.10 -9.64 15.10
C PHE A 265 -4.98 -8.23 14.54
N ILE A 266 -5.05 -7.24 15.43
CA ILE A 266 -4.80 -5.85 15.10
C ILE A 266 -3.96 -5.18 16.20
N GLY A 267 -2.81 -4.63 15.83
CA GLY A 267 -1.92 -3.88 16.71
C GLY A 267 -2.44 -2.47 16.97
N ILE A 268 -2.22 -1.97 18.18
CA ILE A 268 -2.31 -0.54 18.52
C ILE A 268 -1.06 -0.10 19.29
N GLY A 269 -0.69 1.17 19.15
CA GLY A 269 0.51 1.73 19.78
C GLY A 269 0.94 3.02 19.10
N LEU A 270 2.16 3.04 18.56
CA LEU A 270 2.72 4.22 17.88
C LEU A 270 1.95 4.61 16.63
N ARG A 271 1.48 3.65 15.83
CA ARG A 271 1.00 3.89 14.45
C ARG A 271 -0.51 3.79 14.35
N SER A 272 -1.09 2.71 14.86
CA SER A 272 -2.54 2.49 14.95
C SER A 272 -3.10 2.79 16.34
N ASN A 273 -4.37 3.19 16.44
CA ASN A 273 -5.03 3.50 17.71
C ASN A 273 -6.38 2.80 17.89
N LEU A 274 -6.89 2.84 19.12
CA LEU A 274 -8.13 2.16 19.50
C LEU A 274 -9.36 2.77 18.81
N GLU A 275 -9.34 4.05 18.49
CA GLU A 275 -10.40 4.73 17.72
C GLU A 275 -10.60 4.10 16.33
N ALA A 276 -9.51 3.70 15.64
CA ALA A 276 -9.61 3.00 14.36
C ALA A 276 -10.22 1.60 14.54
N VAL A 277 -9.81 0.88 15.59
CA VAL A 277 -10.36 -0.44 15.91
C VAL A 277 -11.86 -0.34 16.20
N HIS A 278 -12.29 0.59 17.05
CA HIS A 278 -13.71 0.81 17.35
C HIS A 278 -14.51 1.14 16.10
N TYR A 279 -14.01 2.04 15.25
CA TYR A 279 -14.64 2.34 13.97
C TYR A 279 -14.82 1.06 13.12
N MET A 280 -13.80 0.21 13.02
CA MET A 280 -13.88 -1.04 12.27
C MET A 280 -14.83 -2.07 12.89
N LEU A 281 -14.92 -2.14 14.23
CA LEU A 281 -15.87 -3.01 14.95
C LEU A 281 -17.31 -2.55 14.71
N GLU A 282 -17.58 -1.25 14.82
CA GLU A 282 -18.91 -0.64 14.66
C GLU A 282 -19.46 -0.76 13.23
N HIS A 283 -18.57 -0.77 12.23
CA HIS A 283 -18.93 -0.81 10.81
C HIS A 283 -18.78 -2.22 10.19
N ASP A 284 -18.56 -3.26 10.99
CA ASP A 284 -18.33 -4.65 10.56
C ASP A 284 -17.28 -4.80 9.44
N LEU A 285 -16.13 -4.13 9.60
CA LEU A 285 -15.10 -4.12 8.56
C LEU A 285 -14.15 -5.33 8.62
N PHE A 286 -14.11 -6.07 9.73
CA PHE A 286 -13.21 -7.22 9.90
C PHE A 286 -13.70 -8.49 9.18
N GLY A 287 -14.98 -8.84 9.35
CA GLY A 287 -15.56 -10.08 8.84
C GLY A 287 -15.27 -11.34 9.65
N THR A 288 -14.57 -11.24 10.79
CA THR A 288 -14.33 -12.35 11.72
C THR A 288 -15.39 -12.36 12.84
N ARG A 289 -15.38 -13.34 13.75
CA ARG A 289 -16.21 -13.28 14.97
C ARG A 289 -15.45 -12.73 16.16
N ARG A 290 -14.13 -12.88 16.15
CA ARG A 290 -13.22 -12.43 17.19
C ARG A 290 -12.15 -11.52 16.59
N VAL A 291 -11.78 -10.50 17.36
CA VAL A 291 -10.73 -9.52 17.04
C VAL A 291 -9.84 -9.39 18.27
N ALA A 292 -8.57 -9.77 18.11
CA ALA A 292 -7.54 -9.63 19.13
C ALA A 292 -6.80 -8.30 18.95
N VAL A 293 -7.04 -7.35 19.84
CA VAL A 293 -6.39 -6.05 19.84
C VAL A 293 -5.09 -6.13 20.64
N VAL A 294 -3.96 -6.18 19.95
CA VAL A 294 -2.62 -6.30 20.55
C VAL A 294 -2.07 -4.92 20.90
N LYS A 295 -1.91 -4.63 22.18
CA LYS A 295 -1.58 -3.31 22.71
C LYS A 295 -0.09 -3.19 23.02
N ASP A 296 0.58 -2.30 22.31
CA ASP A 296 1.92 -1.83 22.62
C ASP A 296 1.86 -0.52 23.44
N MET A 297 1.79 -0.67 24.76
CA MET A 297 1.71 0.45 25.70
C MET A 297 2.99 0.62 26.54
N LEU A 298 3.89 -0.37 26.49
CA LEU A 298 5.09 -0.42 27.34
C LEU A 298 6.39 -0.19 26.57
N ASP A 299 6.42 -0.51 25.28
CA ASP A 299 7.63 -0.40 24.46
C ASP A 299 7.61 0.87 23.62
N GLN A 300 6.59 1.02 22.76
CA GLN A 300 6.40 2.17 21.87
C GLN A 300 7.69 2.62 21.16
N SER A 301 8.46 1.64 20.68
CA SER A 301 9.74 1.85 20.01
C SER A 301 9.56 2.06 18.51
N GLN A 302 10.30 3.02 17.94
CA GLN A 302 10.31 3.24 16.49
C GLN A 302 10.82 2.01 15.71
N ASP A 303 11.72 1.21 16.28
CA ASP A 303 12.23 -0.01 15.65
C ASP A 303 11.24 -1.19 15.71
N ARG A 304 10.15 -1.03 16.47
CA ARG A 304 9.06 -2.02 16.66
C ARG A 304 7.69 -1.37 16.48
N MET A 305 7.62 -0.41 15.55
CA MET A 305 6.50 0.51 15.37
C MET A 305 5.18 -0.16 14.98
N HIS A 306 5.22 -1.35 14.39
CA HIS A 306 4.06 -2.15 13.98
C HIS A 306 4.09 -3.56 14.57
N LEU A 307 2.96 -4.26 14.53
CA LEU A 307 2.86 -5.66 14.94
C LEU A 307 3.75 -6.58 14.09
N ASP A 308 3.82 -6.38 12.78
CA ASP A 308 4.64 -7.19 11.85
C ASP A 308 6.16 -7.03 12.05
N CYS A 309 6.58 -6.08 12.88
CA CYS A 309 7.97 -5.91 13.28
C CYS A 309 8.38 -6.88 14.40
N VAL A 310 7.42 -7.45 15.13
CA VAL A 310 7.68 -8.33 16.30
C VAL A 310 6.91 -9.65 16.26
N PHE A 311 5.92 -9.79 15.38
CA PHE A 311 5.05 -10.96 15.27
C PHE A 311 4.73 -11.27 13.82
N ASN A 312 4.60 -12.55 13.45
CA ASN A 312 4.17 -12.94 12.10
C ASN A 312 3.56 -14.34 12.09
N ILE A 313 2.58 -14.59 11.22
CA ILE A 313 1.96 -15.90 11.02
C ILE A 313 2.63 -16.59 9.84
N ILE A 314 3.42 -17.62 10.13
CA ILE A 314 4.24 -18.33 9.12
C ILE A 314 3.67 -19.69 8.71
N GLY A 315 2.66 -20.17 9.43
CA GLY A 315 1.93 -21.38 9.12
C GLY A 315 0.55 -21.37 9.76
N ARG A 316 -0.24 -22.44 9.59
CA ARG A 316 -1.57 -22.57 10.19
C ARG A 316 -1.61 -22.50 11.70
N LYS A 317 -0.54 -23.00 12.34
CA LYS A 317 -0.41 -23.03 13.81
C LYS A 317 0.97 -22.56 14.26
N THR A 318 1.74 -21.91 13.41
CA THR A 318 3.12 -21.51 13.74
C THR A 318 3.28 -20.03 13.52
N VAL A 319 3.84 -19.34 14.52
CA VAL A 319 4.08 -17.90 14.49
C VAL A 319 5.52 -17.59 14.89
N LEU A 320 6.02 -16.46 14.39
CA LEU A 320 7.23 -15.83 14.90
C LEU A 320 6.84 -14.80 15.96
N MET A 321 7.65 -14.69 17.01
CA MET A 321 7.50 -13.63 17.99
C MET A 321 8.86 -13.18 18.53
N LEU A 322 9.05 -11.88 18.74
CA LEU A 322 10.22 -11.36 19.44
C LEU A 322 10.25 -11.93 20.86
N ALA A 323 11.32 -12.63 21.23
CA ALA A 323 11.47 -13.26 22.54
C ALA A 323 11.28 -12.26 23.69
N ASP A 324 11.78 -11.05 23.51
CA ASP A 324 11.77 -10.01 24.54
C ASP A 324 10.36 -9.50 24.88
N ILE A 325 9.33 -9.74 24.05
CA ILE A 325 7.94 -9.35 24.35
C ILE A 325 7.12 -10.46 25.00
N ILE A 326 7.69 -11.67 25.15
CA ILE A 326 6.99 -12.85 25.67
C ILE A 326 7.06 -12.88 27.20
N GLY A 327 5.91 -13.13 27.82
CA GLY A 327 5.81 -13.50 29.23
C GLY A 327 5.50 -12.31 30.14
N SER A 328 4.81 -12.62 31.24
CA SER A 328 4.24 -11.61 32.15
C SER A 328 5.27 -10.70 32.82
N GLN A 329 6.53 -11.16 32.92
CA GLN A 329 7.63 -10.40 33.52
C GLN A 329 8.40 -9.56 32.50
N SER A 330 8.12 -9.68 31.20
CA SER A 330 8.79 -8.85 30.21
C SER A 330 8.41 -7.36 30.42
N PRO A 331 9.41 -6.45 30.41
CA PRO A 331 9.18 -5.02 30.56
C PRO A 331 8.51 -4.41 29.32
N ILE A 332 8.63 -5.07 28.17
CA ILE A 332 8.10 -4.63 26.88
C ILE A 332 7.00 -5.58 26.35
N ARG A 333 6.40 -6.38 27.25
CA ARG A 333 5.32 -7.29 26.90
C ARG A 333 4.14 -6.55 26.27
N ARG A 334 3.40 -7.25 25.43
CA ARG A 334 2.15 -6.75 24.84
C ARG A 334 0.96 -7.39 25.52
N MET A 335 -0.15 -6.65 25.58
CA MET A 335 -1.39 -7.09 26.21
C MET A 335 -2.50 -7.16 25.15
N VAL A 336 -3.42 -8.11 25.26
CA VAL A 336 -4.50 -8.34 24.29
C VAL A 336 -5.84 -8.07 24.94
N ASP A 337 -6.64 -7.26 24.26
CA ASP A 337 -8.09 -7.17 24.47
C ASP A 337 -8.79 -7.95 23.36
N GLU A 338 -9.64 -8.91 23.72
CA GLU A 338 -10.42 -9.70 22.76
C GLU A 338 -11.84 -9.16 22.68
N TYR A 339 -12.25 -8.77 21.47
CA TYR A 339 -13.62 -8.43 21.16
C TYR A 339 -14.27 -9.59 20.39
N ALA A 340 -15.47 -10.00 20.78
CA ALA A 340 -16.19 -11.09 20.15
C ALA A 340 -17.67 -10.76 19.91
N ARG A 341 -18.28 -11.44 18.94
CA ARG A 341 -19.72 -11.45 18.67
C ARG A 341 -20.21 -12.88 18.46
N GLU A 342 -21.48 -13.14 18.78
CA GLU A 342 -22.08 -14.48 18.63
C GLU A 342 -22.48 -14.75 17.17
N SER A 343 -23.14 -13.79 16.53
CA SER A 343 -23.55 -13.83 15.12
C SER A 343 -23.08 -12.59 14.35
N GLU A 344 -23.18 -12.61 13.02
CA GLU A 344 -22.82 -11.44 12.19
C GLU A 344 -23.72 -10.21 12.46
N GLN A 345 -24.92 -10.42 12.99
CA GLN A 345 -25.88 -9.37 13.33
C GLN A 345 -25.58 -8.70 14.68
N ASP A 346 -24.78 -9.34 15.52
CA ASP A 346 -24.46 -8.84 16.86
C ASP A 346 -23.29 -7.85 16.81
N ALA A 347 -23.38 -6.83 17.66
CA ALA A 347 -22.26 -5.94 17.92
C ALA A 347 -21.15 -6.68 18.68
N TYR A 348 -19.90 -6.39 18.32
CA TYR A 348 -18.75 -6.87 19.06
C TYR A 348 -18.76 -6.35 20.51
N ARG A 349 -18.35 -7.20 21.44
CA ARG A 349 -18.22 -6.88 22.86
C ARG A 349 -16.85 -7.33 23.36
N LEU A 350 -16.27 -6.54 24.26
CA LEU A 350 -15.05 -6.94 24.95
C LEU A 350 -15.34 -8.15 25.83
N VAL A 351 -14.69 -9.29 25.56
CA VAL A 351 -14.88 -10.56 26.29
C VAL A 351 -13.66 -10.96 27.11
N ARG A 352 -12.47 -10.52 26.72
CA ARG A 352 -11.23 -10.68 27.50
C ARG A 352 -10.46 -9.38 27.48
N ARG A 353 -9.79 -9.08 28.57
CA ARG A 353 -9.04 -7.83 28.74
C ARG A 353 -7.66 -8.13 29.30
N ASP A 354 -6.66 -7.43 28.78
CA ASP A 354 -5.29 -7.44 29.30
C ASP A 354 -4.73 -8.86 29.49
N VAL A 355 -4.90 -9.72 28.48
CA VAL A 355 -4.23 -11.04 28.43
C VAL A 355 -2.82 -10.85 27.87
N GLU A 356 -1.79 -11.43 28.48
CA GLU A 356 -0.43 -11.33 27.93
C GLU A 356 -0.36 -11.97 26.53
N PHE A 357 0.30 -11.30 25.58
CA PHE A 357 0.20 -11.66 24.16
C PHE A 357 0.75 -13.04 23.82
N GLY A 358 1.88 -13.46 24.39
CA GLY A 358 2.39 -14.81 24.22
C GLY A 358 1.39 -15.86 24.69
N ALA A 359 0.89 -15.71 25.92
CA ALA A 359 -0.11 -16.60 26.49
C ALA A 359 -1.43 -16.60 25.70
N TYR A 360 -1.85 -15.45 25.16
CA TYR A 360 -3.02 -15.36 24.29
C TYR A 360 -2.83 -16.18 23.01
N VAL A 361 -1.68 -16.03 22.35
CA VAL A 361 -1.35 -16.74 21.11
C VAL A 361 -1.29 -18.25 21.33
N GLU A 362 -0.68 -18.72 22.43
CA GLU A 362 -0.66 -20.13 22.82
C GLU A 362 -2.08 -20.67 23.12
N ASP A 363 -2.91 -19.89 23.82
CA ASP A 363 -4.32 -20.22 24.09
C ASP A 363 -5.18 -20.31 22.82
N GLN A 364 -4.80 -19.60 21.75
CA GLN A 364 -5.41 -19.77 20.42
C GLN A 364 -4.88 -20.99 19.64
N GLY A 365 -3.95 -21.75 20.22
CA GLY A 365 -3.41 -22.98 19.64
C GLY A 365 -2.27 -22.76 18.63
N PHE A 366 -1.65 -21.58 18.64
CA PHE A 366 -0.42 -21.33 17.88
C PHE A 366 0.80 -21.73 18.71
N GLU A 367 1.82 -22.26 18.02
CA GLU A 367 3.14 -22.53 18.53
C GLU A 367 4.07 -21.37 18.17
N ILE A 368 4.76 -20.85 19.18
CA ILE A 368 5.64 -19.68 19.02
C ILE A 368 7.07 -20.13 18.76
N ILE A 369 7.66 -19.64 17.67
CA ILE A 369 9.10 -19.66 17.43
C ILE A 369 9.68 -18.30 17.88
N PRO A 370 10.39 -18.25 19.02
CA PRO A 370 10.94 -17.00 19.52
C PRO A 370 12.18 -16.58 18.71
N LEU A 371 12.22 -15.32 18.30
CA LEU A 371 13.36 -14.70 17.65
C LEU A 371 14.06 -13.70 18.58
N SER A 372 15.39 -13.60 18.47
CA SER A 372 16.16 -12.67 19.31
C SER A 372 15.97 -11.22 18.87
N LEU A 373 16.27 -10.26 19.76
CA LEU A 373 16.31 -8.84 19.40
C LEU A 373 17.24 -8.57 18.20
N ALA A 374 18.36 -9.27 18.10
CA ALA A 374 19.28 -9.13 16.97
C ALA A 374 18.64 -9.57 15.63
N ASP A 375 17.88 -10.67 15.64
CA ASP A 375 17.13 -11.07 14.45
C ASP A 375 16.05 -10.05 14.11
N GLN A 376 15.35 -9.52 15.13
CA GLN A 376 14.29 -8.53 14.95
C GLN A 376 14.83 -7.22 14.36
N MET A 377 15.96 -6.71 14.87
CA MET A 377 16.67 -5.56 14.28
C MET A 377 17.14 -5.82 12.84
N ALA A 378 17.34 -7.08 12.48
CA ALA A 378 17.62 -7.52 11.12
C ALA A 378 16.34 -7.90 10.33
N TYR A 379 15.16 -7.47 10.79
CA TYR A 379 13.85 -7.69 10.17
C TYR A 379 13.43 -9.16 10.06
N GLY A 380 13.95 -10.01 10.96
CA GLY A 380 13.70 -11.45 11.00
C GLY A 380 12.25 -11.85 11.28
N CYS A 381 11.47 -11.00 11.96
CA CYS A 381 10.03 -11.20 12.13
C CYS A 381 9.22 -10.78 10.89
N ASN A 382 9.76 -9.91 10.03
CA ASN A 382 9.03 -9.31 8.90
C ASN A 382 9.13 -10.18 7.63
N VAL A 383 8.72 -11.44 7.75
CA VAL A 383 8.70 -12.41 6.65
C VAL A 383 7.42 -12.29 5.83
N LEU A 384 7.49 -12.56 4.54
CA LEU A 384 6.32 -12.59 3.66
C LEU A 384 5.82 -14.02 3.48
N ASN A 385 4.60 -14.32 3.91
CA ASN A 385 4.00 -15.64 3.71
C ASN A 385 3.31 -15.73 2.33
N LEU A 386 3.76 -16.67 1.50
CA LEU A 386 3.20 -16.98 0.17
C LEU A 386 2.01 -17.96 0.24
N GLY A 387 1.79 -18.55 1.42
CA GLY A 387 0.77 -19.53 1.73
C GLY A 387 1.33 -20.96 1.81
N ALA A 388 0.54 -21.86 2.41
CA ALA A 388 0.93 -23.26 2.64
C ALA A 388 2.29 -23.40 3.36
N SER A 389 2.51 -22.54 4.36
CA SER A 389 3.74 -22.46 5.15
C SER A 389 4.99 -22.22 4.30
N HIS A 390 4.85 -21.54 3.16
CA HIS A 390 5.98 -21.08 2.36
C HIS A 390 6.23 -19.59 2.62
N ILE A 391 7.33 -19.26 3.28
CA ILE A 391 7.69 -17.88 3.62
C ILE A 391 8.95 -17.40 2.90
N VAL A 392 9.03 -16.08 2.71
CA VAL A 392 10.21 -15.36 2.22
C VAL A 392 10.80 -14.56 3.36
N SER A 393 12.07 -14.82 3.69
CA SER A 393 12.82 -14.09 4.71
C SER A 393 13.95 -13.29 4.09
N VAL A 394 14.18 -12.08 4.62
CA VAL A 394 15.32 -11.23 4.25
C VAL A 394 16.48 -11.36 5.24
N CYS A 395 16.29 -12.14 6.31
CA CYS A 395 17.24 -12.31 7.41
C CYS A 395 17.73 -13.75 7.44
N SER A 396 18.99 -13.98 7.04
CA SER A 396 19.55 -15.33 6.94
C SER A 396 19.63 -16.05 8.30
N SER A 397 19.91 -15.32 9.40
CA SER A 397 19.95 -15.92 10.74
C SER A 397 18.57 -16.37 11.21
N ALA A 398 17.55 -15.53 11.01
CA ALA A 398 16.16 -15.89 11.31
C ALA A 398 15.69 -17.06 10.45
N ALA A 399 15.96 -17.04 9.13
CA ALA A 399 15.61 -18.13 8.22
C ALA A 399 16.18 -19.49 8.68
N ARG A 400 17.46 -19.52 9.08
CA ARG A 400 18.10 -20.75 9.60
C ARG A 400 17.45 -21.23 10.90
N LYS A 401 17.08 -20.31 11.80
CA LYS A 401 16.39 -20.66 13.06
C LYS A 401 15.00 -21.24 12.80
N ILE A 402 14.25 -20.64 11.87
CA ILE A 402 12.91 -21.10 11.50
C ILE A 402 12.97 -22.52 10.93
N VAL A 403 13.88 -22.78 9.98
CA VAL A 403 14.04 -24.12 9.37
C VAL A 403 14.54 -25.17 10.36
N ALA A 404 15.29 -24.76 11.39
CA ALA A 404 15.83 -25.68 12.39
C ALA A 404 14.87 -25.96 13.56
N ASP A 405 13.74 -25.25 13.67
CA ASP A 405 12.76 -25.43 14.75
C ASP A 405 11.69 -26.44 14.30
N ASP A 406 11.53 -27.51 15.07
CA ASP A 406 10.62 -28.63 14.75
C ASP A 406 9.14 -28.21 14.63
N ARG A 407 8.77 -27.02 15.15
CA ARG A 407 7.40 -26.47 15.04
C ARG A 407 7.09 -25.93 13.64
N PHE A 408 8.08 -25.77 12.77
CA PHE A 408 7.89 -25.29 11.41
C PHE A 408 8.24 -26.37 10.39
N THR A 409 7.23 -26.82 9.65
CA THR A 409 7.37 -27.87 8.63
C THR A 409 7.31 -27.33 7.20
N GLY A 410 7.33 -26.00 7.06
CA GLY A 410 7.20 -25.30 5.79
C GLY A 410 8.51 -25.08 5.05
N ASN A 411 8.46 -24.23 4.02
CA ASN A 411 9.63 -23.83 3.24
C ASN A 411 10.01 -22.37 3.52
N VAL A 412 11.32 -22.09 3.57
CA VAL A 412 11.85 -20.73 3.72
C VAL A 412 12.74 -20.39 2.53
N GLU A 413 12.33 -19.41 1.75
CA GLU A 413 13.17 -18.80 0.72
C GLU A 413 13.89 -17.56 1.28
N TYR A 414 15.20 -17.48 1.05
CA TYR A 414 15.97 -16.29 1.38
C TYR A 414 16.00 -15.33 0.20
N LEU A 415 15.70 -14.06 0.45
CA LEU A 415 15.79 -12.97 -0.51
C LEU A 415 16.77 -11.91 0.02
N ASP A 416 17.84 -11.64 -0.73
CA ASP A 416 18.65 -10.45 -0.44
C ASP A 416 17.83 -9.19 -0.76
N PHE A 417 17.53 -8.45 0.30
CA PHE A 417 16.73 -7.23 0.26
C PHE A 417 17.40 -6.08 1.02
N SER A 418 18.70 -6.18 1.28
CA SER A 418 19.43 -5.32 2.22
C SER A 418 19.31 -3.82 1.93
N GLN A 419 19.26 -3.42 0.65
CA GLN A 419 19.15 -2.02 0.25
C GLN A 419 17.73 -1.49 0.37
N CYS A 420 16.73 -2.36 0.24
CA CYS A 420 15.36 -2.02 0.58
C CYS A 420 15.16 -1.93 2.10
N THR A 421 15.79 -2.84 2.85
CA THR A 421 15.80 -2.88 4.31
C THR A 421 16.42 -1.64 4.96
N ALA A 422 17.38 -0.98 4.30
CA ALA A 422 17.93 0.30 4.73
C ALA A 422 16.89 1.44 4.88
N MET A 423 15.62 1.21 4.53
CA MET A 423 14.54 2.20 4.56
C MET A 423 13.42 1.85 5.54
N TYR A 424 13.70 1.12 6.63
CA TYR A 424 12.70 0.74 7.64
C TYR A 424 11.61 -0.23 7.16
N GLY A 425 11.95 -1.24 6.34
CA GLY A 425 10.99 -2.29 6.00
C GLY A 425 11.57 -3.47 5.23
N ALA A 426 10.91 -4.62 5.27
CA ALA A 426 11.34 -5.83 4.58
C ALA A 426 10.27 -6.37 3.59
N ALA A 427 10.33 -7.65 3.24
CA ALA A 427 9.50 -8.23 2.19
C ALA A 427 8.00 -8.14 2.50
N HIS A 428 7.59 -8.27 3.78
CA HIS A 428 6.20 -8.12 4.17
C HIS A 428 5.73 -6.67 4.04
N CYS A 429 6.53 -5.70 4.52
CA CYS A 429 6.23 -4.27 4.37
C CYS A 429 6.13 -3.84 2.90
N ALA A 430 7.00 -4.39 2.04
CA ALA A 430 7.08 -4.06 0.61
C ALA A 430 6.01 -4.74 -0.26
N THR A 431 5.13 -5.56 0.35
CA THR A 431 4.14 -6.35 -0.39
C THR A 431 2.77 -6.25 0.26
N GLN A 432 1.78 -5.76 -0.49
CA GLN A 432 0.38 -5.91 -0.12
C GLN A 432 -0.22 -7.09 -0.88
N ILE A 433 -0.50 -8.18 -0.18
CA ILE A 433 -1.40 -9.20 -0.74
C ILE A 433 -2.82 -8.65 -0.63
N VAL A 434 -3.57 -8.60 -1.73
CA VAL A 434 -4.97 -8.11 -1.73
C VAL A 434 -5.98 -9.24 -1.86
N TYR A 435 -5.50 -10.43 -2.23
CA TYR A 435 -6.32 -11.63 -2.31
C TYR A 435 -5.47 -12.86 -1.98
N ARG A 436 -5.97 -13.67 -1.05
CA ARG A 436 -5.48 -15.02 -0.76
C ARG A 436 -6.62 -16.01 -1.01
N SER A 437 -6.30 -17.17 -1.57
CA SER A 437 -7.23 -18.28 -1.72
C SER A 437 -6.91 -19.40 -0.72
N ARG A 438 -7.95 -20.07 -0.22
CA ARG A 438 -7.77 -21.18 0.71
C ARG A 438 -6.86 -22.24 0.12
N VAL A 439 -5.99 -22.79 0.95
CA VAL A 439 -5.27 -24.03 0.62
C VAL A 439 -6.32 -25.14 0.48
N PRO A 440 -6.44 -25.81 -0.67
CA PRO A 440 -7.36 -26.94 -0.81
C PRO A 440 -7.02 -27.99 0.25
N PRO A 441 -8.00 -28.65 0.87
CA PRO A 441 -7.70 -29.84 1.65
C PRO A 441 -6.95 -30.81 0.75
N ILE A 442 -5.80 -31.31 1.19
CA ILE A 442 -5.06 -32.35 0.49
C ILE A 442 -6.03 -33.52 0.33
N SER A 443 -6.42 -33.85 -0.91
CA SER A 443 -7.08 -35.13 -1.14
C SER A 443 -6.04 -36.19 -0.81
N LEU A 444 -6.25 -36.90 0.29
CA LEU A 444 -5.63 -38.20 0.49
C LEU A 444 -6.32 -39.14 -0.50
N ASP A 445 -6.02 -38.99 -1.79
CA ASP A 445 -6.39 -39.98 -2.78
C ASP A 445 -5.52 -41.21 -2.54
N HIS A 446 -6.13 -42.13 -1.80
CA HIS A 446 -5.97 -43.58 -1.80
C HIS A 446 -4.62 -44.14 -2.26
N GLU A 447 -3.91 -44.71 -1.28
CA GLU A 447 -3.08 -45.91 -1.48
C GLU A 447 -3.84 -46.92 -2.36
N HIS A 448 -3.23 -47.29 -3.49
CA HIS A 448 -3.43 -48.58 -4.15
C HIS A 448 -2.10 -49.17 -4.56
#